data_AF-A8Q4G7-F1
#
_entry.id   AF-A8Q4G7-F1
#
_cell.length_a   1.000
_cell.length_b   1.000
_cell.length_c   1.000
_cell.angle_alpha   90.00
_cell.angle_beta   90.00
_cell.angle_gamma   90.00
#
_symmetry.space_group_name_H-M   'P 1'
#
loop_
_entity.id
_entity.type
_entity.pdbx_description
1 polymer ?
#
loop_
_entity_poly.entity_id
_entity_poly.type
_entity_poly.pdbx_seq_one_letter_code
_entity_poly.pdbx_strand_id
1 'polypeptide(L)'
;MLSPNVEVQCNAVGCITNLATHDENKSKIAKSGALVPLTRLARSKDIRVQRNAAGALLNMTHSDENRQQLVNAGAISVLVSLLSSADTDVQYYCTTALSNIAVDSVNRKKLAQSEPRLVQNLIGLMESGSLKVQCQSALALRNLASDEKYQIEIVRSNGLPPLLRLLRSSFLPLILSAAACVRNVSIHPMNESPIIDAGFLHPLIELLSHEENEELQCHAISTLRNLAASSERNKAAIIDAGAVERIKDLVLHVPLSVQSEMTACTAVLALSEDLKPQLLDMGICEVLLPLTDSPSIEVQGNSAAALGNLSSKADDYSPFNAVWEKPAGGLHGYLVRFLESDDTTFQHIAVWTLIQLLESGNRDLEQHIRESPHLLQLVRQLQSREDGSHTAEEDVDGTNQDLSPEREIAALSRRIEEILFDDSDGDDEGAGNTK
;
A
#
# COMPACT_ATOMS: atom_id res chain seq x y z
N MET A 1 3.22 46.98 -8.33
CA MET A 1 4.27 46.10 -7.75
C MET A 1 5.68 46.69 -7.80
N LEU A 2 6.11 47.39 -8.86
CA LEU A 2 7.48 47.91 -8.96
C LEU A 2 7.71 49.27 -8.28
N SER A 3 6.65 49.94 -7.82
CA SER A 3 6.73 51.20 -7.07
C SER A 3 7.58 51.05 -5.80
N PRO A 4 8.36 52.06 -5.39
CA PRO A 4 9.05 52.05 -4.10
C PRO A 4 8.11 52.26 -2.90
N ASN A 5 6.86 52.69 -3.13
CA ASN A 5 5.88 52.93 -2.07
C ASN A 5 5.27 51.61 -1.57
N VAL A 6 5.45 51.32 -0.28
CA VAL A 6 5.02 50.06 0.37
C VAL A 6 3.49 49.89 0.33
N GLU A 7 2.70 50.94 0.51
CA GLU A 7 1.24 50.86 0.42
C GLU A 7 0.78 50.50 -0.99
N VAL A 8 1.42 51.11 -2.01
CA VAL A 8 1.13 50.79 -3.42
C VAL A 8 1.55 49.36 -3.74
N GLN A 9 2.68 48.88 -3.20
CA GLN A 9 3.07 47.48 -3.32
C GLN A 9 2.04 46.56 -2.66
N CYS A 10 1.66 46.85 -1.41
CA CYS A 10 0.72 46.05 -0.63
C CYS A 10 -0.62 45.90 -1.35
N ASN A 11 -1.21 47.01 -1.78
CA ASN A 11 -2.50 47.02 -2.46
C ASN A 11 -2.42 46.34 -3.83
N ALA A 12 -1.37 46.62 -4.62
CA ALA A 12 -1.22 46.00 -5.93
C ALA A 12 -1.02 44.47 -5.84
N VAL A 13 -0.22 44.00 -4.88
CA VAL A 13 -0.04 42.56 -4.66
C VAL A 13 -1.33 41.95 -4.13
N GLY A 14 -2.01 42.57 -3.18
CA GLY A 14 -3.30 42.10 -2.67
C GLY A 14 -4.36 41.93 -3.76
N CYS A 15 -4.43 42.87 -4.71
CA CYS A 15 -5.28 42.72 -5.89
C CYS A 15 -4.92 41.48 -6.71
N ILE A 16 -3.63 41.21 -6.94
CA ILE A 16 -3.20 40.01 -7.68
C ILE A 16 -3.51 38.73 -6.89
N THR A 17 -3.31 38.73 -5.57
CA THR A 17 -3.68 37.61 -4.71
C THR A 17 -5.15 37.23 -4.90
N ASN A 18 -6.04 38.23 -4.87
CA ASN A 18 -7.48 38.03 -5.08
C ASN A 18 -7.80 37.61 -6.51
N LEU A 19 -7.18 38.20 -7.53
CA LEU A 19 -7.41 37.79 -8.92
C LEU A 19 -6.97 36.35 -9.17
N ALA A 20 -5.91 35.90 -8.51
CA ALA A 20 -5.36 34.56 -8.62
C ALA A 20 -6.23 33.48 -7.93
N THR A 21 -7.32 33.83 -7.23
CA THR A 21 -8.25 32.81 -6.71
C THR A 21 -9.11 32.18 -7.81
N HIS A 22 -9.23 32.82 -8.97
CA HIS A 22 -10.00 32.33 -10.11
C HIS A 22 -9.10 31.63 -11.13
N ASP A 23 -9.43 30.40 -11.51
CA ASP A 23 -8.59 29.56 -12.37
C ASP A 23 -8.29 30.18 -13.74
N GLU A 24 -9.27 30.84 -14.36
CA GLU A 24 -9.13 31.54 -15.64
C GLU A 24 -8.08 32.67 -15.63
N ASN A 25 -7.78 33.21 -14.44
CA ASN A 25 -6.82 34.30 -14.29
C ASN A 25 -5.42 33.79 -14.03
N LYS A 26 -5.26 32.62 -13.39
CA LYS A 26 -3.93 32.12 -12.97
C LYS A 26 -2.98 32.01 -14.15
N SER A 27 -3.39 31.38 -15.25
CA SER A 27 -2.55 31.25 -16.46
C SER A 27 -2.19 32.60 -17.08
N LYS A 28 -3.13 33.56 -17.11
CA LYS A 28 -2.90 34.92 -17.61
C LYS A 28 -1.90 35.68 -16.71
N ILE A 29 -2.03 35.56 -15.39
CA ILE A 29 -1.12 36.16 -14.42
C ILE A 29 0.29 35.59 -14.60
N ALA A 30 0.43 34.27 -14.75
CA ALA A 30 1.72 33.63 -14.97
C ALA A 30 2.41 34.17 -16.24
N LYS A 31 1.66 34.25 -17.35
CA LYS A 31 2.15 34.73 -18.66
C LYS A 31 2.41 36.24 -18.72
N SER A 32 1.84 37.02 -17.81
CA SER A 32 2.04 38.48 -17.74
C SER A 32 3.41 38.91 -17.21
N GLY A 33 4.22 37.98 -16.71
CA GLY A 33 5.51 38.29 -16.07
C GLY A 33 5.38 38.76 -14.61
N ALA A 34 4.17 38.72 -14.03
CA ALA A 34 3.92 39.13 -12.65
C ALA A 34 4.64 38.26 -11.59
N LEU A 35 4.99 37.01 -11.92
CA LEU A 35 5.62 36.09 -10.96
C LEU A 35 6.98 36.58 -10.46
N VAL A 36 7.80 37.20 -11.31
CA VAL A 36 9.13 37.69 -10.90
C VAL A 36 9.02 38.83 -9.85
N PRO A 37 8.19 39.88 -10.07
CA PRO A 37 7.92 40.86 -9.03
C PRO A 37 7.29 40.27 -7.76
N LEU A 38 6.38 39.30 -7.86
CA LEU A 38 5.77 38.63 -6.70
C LEU A 38 6.83 37.91 -5.86
N THR A 39 7.68 37.10 -6.49
CA THR A 39 8.81 36.41 -5.85
C THR A 39 9.74 37.39 -5.15
N ARG A 40 10.01 38.55 -5.76
CA ARG A 40 10.80 39.60 -5.13
C ARG A 40 10.11 40.21 -3.91
N LEU A 41 8.82 40.51 -4.01
CA LEU A 41 8.04 41.16 -2.94
C LEU A 41 7.73 40.21 -1.77
N ALA A 42 7.80 38.90 -1.97
CA ALA A 42 7.77 37.92 -0.87
C ALA A 42 8.96 38.06 0.10
N ARG A 43 10.05 38.73 -0.31
CA ARG A 43 11.17 39.09 0.59
C ARG A 43 11.02 40.49 1.22
N SER A 44 9.85 41.12 1.11
CA SER A 44 9.60 42.42 1.74
C SER A 44 9.77 42.34 3.25
N LYS A 45 10.25 43.43 3.85
CA LYS A 45 10.28 43.60 5.31
C LYS A 45 8.91 44.02 5.87
N ASP A 46 8.02 44.54 5.03
CA ASP A 46 6.63 44.81 5.42
C ASP A 46 5.83 43.51 5.35
N ILE A 47 5.29 43.10 6.50
CA ILE A 47 4.59 41.82 6.65
C ILE A 47 3.30 41.74 5.81
N ARG A 48 2.61 42.85 5.55
CA ARG A 48 1.40 42.86 4.73
C ARG A 48 1.75 42.58 3.28
N VAL A 49 2.82 43.21 2.78
CA VAL A 49 3.34 42.94 1.43
C VAL A 49 3.80 41.48 1.32
N GLN A 50 4.53 40.98 2.31
CA GLN A 50 5.02 39.61 2.33
C GLN A 50 3.88 38.58 2.36
N ARG A 51 2.87 38.76 3.23
CA ARG A 51 1.67 37.90 3.28
C ARG A 51 0.92 37.89 1.95
N ASN A 52 0.65 39.05 1.38
CA ASN A 52 -0.04 39.14 0.08
C ASN A 52 0.78 38.44 -1.02
N ALA A 53 2.10 38.64 -1.04
CA ALA A 53 2.96 38.02 -2.04
C ALA A 53 3.03 36.50 -1.88
N ALA A 54 3.21 36.00 -0.66
CA ALA A 54 3.20 34.56 -0.38
C ALA A 54 1.85 33.92 -0.71
N GLY A 55 0.73 34.58 -0.38
CA GLY A 55 -0.61 34.13 -0.74
C GLY A 55 -0.84 34.12 -2.26
N ALA A 56 -0.35 35.12 -2.98
CA ALA A 56 -0.42 35.12 -4.44
C ALA A 56 0.40 33.95 -5.03
N LEU A 57 1.63 33.73 -4.54
CA LEU A 57 2.47 32.62 -4.98
C LEU A 57 1.79 31.26 -4.70
N LEU A 58 1.17 31.09 -3.53
CA LEU A 58 0.37 29.91 -3.21
C LEU A 58 -0.76 29.70 -4.24
N ASN A 59 -1.59 30.72 -4.50
CA ASN A 59 -2.71 30.60 -5.45
C ASN A 59 -2.25 30.20 -6.87
N MET A 60 -1.01 30.52 -7.23
CA MET A 60 -0.39 30.13 -8.49
C MET A 60 0.15 28.69 -8.54
N THR A 61 0.06 27.90 -7.45
CA THR A 61 0.57 26.52 -7.42
C THR A 61 -0.48 25.45 -7.79
N HIS A 62 -1.71 25.84 -8.12
CA HIS A 62 -2.81 24.88 -8.32
C HIS A 62 -2.82 24.18 -9.68
N SER A 63 -1.99 24.60 -10.64
CA SER A 63 -1.84 23.90 -11.93
C SER A 63 -0.38 23.67 -12.29
N ASP A 64 -0.12 22.56 -12.98
CA ASP A 64 1.22 22.09 -13.37
C ASP A 64 1.98 23.16 -14.16
N GLU A 65 1.34 23.80 -15.15
CA GLU A 65 1.93 24.89 -15.94
C GLU A 65 2.35 26.06 -15.04
N ASN A 66 1.49 26.48 -14.10
CA ASN A 66 1.80 27.61 -13.24
C ASN A 66 2.88 27.29 -12.19
N ARG A 67 2.90 26.05 -11.67
CA ARG A 67 3.98 25.56 -10.80
C ARG A 67 5.32 25.65 -11.53
N GLN A 68 5.40 25.20 -12.78
CA GLN A 68 6.62 25.29 -13.57
C GLN A 68 7.04 26.74 -13.84
N GLN A 69 6.10 27.64 -14.16
CA GLN A 69 6.40 29.06 -14.34
C GLN A 69 6.92 29.72 -13.05
N LEU A 70 6.37 29.37 -11.90
CA LEU A 70 6.79 29.85 -10.59
C LEU A 70 8.19 29.35 -10.23
N VAL A 71 8.50 28.09 -10.55
CA VAL A 71 9.83 27.49 -10.42
C VAL A 71 10.85 28.18 -11.34
N ASN A 72 10.45 28.56 -12.56
CA ASN A 72 11.29 29.29 -13.51
C ASN A 72 11.51 30.75 -13.06
N ALA A 73 10.53 31.35 -12.37
CA ALA A 73 10.65 32.67 -11.75
C ALA A 73 11.53 32.69 -10.48
N GLY A 74 12.14 31.56 -10.11
CA GLY A 74 13.07 31.47 -8.97
C GLY A 74 12.38 31.50 -7.60
N ALA A 75 11.11 31.10 -7.52
CA ALA A 75 10.34 31.18 -6.28
C ALA A 75 10.74 30.13 -5.23
N ILE A 76 11.30 28.97 -5.63
CA ILE A 76 11.67 27.88 -4.70
C ILE A 76 12.51 28.40 -3.53
N SER A 77 13.65 29.02 -3.79
CA SER A 77 14.57 29.46 -2.74
C SER A 77 13.96 30.51 -1.81
N VAL A 78 13.04 31.32 -2.34
CA VAL A 78 12.29 32.29 -1.54
C VAL A 78 11.32 31.58 -0.61
N LEU A 79 10.49 30.68 -1.14
CA LEU A 79 9.52 29.93 -0.35
C LEU A 79 10.23 29.11 0.74
N VAL A 80 11.35 28.46 0.42
CA VAL A 80 12.14 27.69 1.41
C VAL A 80 12.71 28.60 2.49
N SER A 81 13.25 29.78 2.15
CA SER A 81 13.74 30.73 3.15
C SER A 81 12.64 31.20 4.10
N LEU A 82 11.42 31.36 3.59
CA LEU A 82 10.25 31.86 4.32
C LEU A 82 9.58 30.80 5.21
N LEU A 83 9.99 29.52 5.13
CA LEU A 83 9.58 28.52 6.12
C LEU A 83 9.97 28.92 7.55
N SER A 84 11.07 29.67 7.70
CA SER A 84 11.56 30.20 8.98
C SER A 84 10.89 31.51 9.42
N SER A 85 9.85 31.98 8.70
CA SER A 85 9.14 33.20 9.07
C SER A 85 8.51 33.10 10.46
N ALA A 86 8.65 34.17 11.26
CA ALA A 86 7.93 34.29 12.53
C ALA A 86 6.41 34.49 12.33
N ASP A 87 5.99 34.82 11.10
CA ASP A 87 4.60 35.00 10.76
C ASP A 87 3.95 33.69 10.32
N THR A 88 2.94 33.25 11.07
CA THR A 88 2.26 31.97 10.83
C THR A 88 1.56 31.90 9.49
N ASP A 89 1.02 33.00 8.96
CA ASP A 89 0.32 33.00 7.67
C ASP A 89 1.32 32.89 6.52
N VAL A 90 2.44 33.63 6.58
CA VAL A 90 3.54 33.48 5.61
C VAL A 90 4.09 32.06 5.64
N GLN A 91 4.38 31.53 6.83
CA GLN A 91 4.88 30.16 7.00
C GLN A 91 3.90 29.14 6.42
N TYR A 92 2.60 29.28 6.71
CA TYR A 92 1.54 28.43 6.15
C TYR A 92 1.51 28.52 4.62
N TYR A 93 1.42 29.73 4.04
CA TYR A 93 1.34 29.90 2.59
C TYR A 93 2.56 29.33 1.87
N CYS A 94 3.76 29.55 2.41
CA CYS A 94 4.98 29.02 1.82
C CYS A 94 5.09 27.50 1.94
N THR A 95 4.66 26.92 3.07
CA THR A 95 4.64 25.46 3.26
C THR A 95 3.65 24.80 2.30
N THR A 96 2.43 25.34 2.17
CA THR A 96 1.42 24.84 1.22
C THR A 96 1.89 24.99 -0.22
N ALA A 97 2.50 26.12 -0.58
CA ALA A 97 3.04 26.32 -1.93
C ALA A 97 4.13 25.30 -2.27
N LEU A 98 5.04 25.01 -1.33
CA LEU A 98 6.06 23.98 -1.51
C LEU A 98 5.46 22.57 -1.57
N SER A 99 4.44 22.28 -0.76
CA SER A 99 3.68 21.03 -0.82
C SER A 99 3.09 20.80 -2.22
N ASN A 100 2.47 21.83 -2.80
CA ASN A 100 1.91 21.77 -4.14
C ASN A 100 2.99 21.63 -5.23
N ILE A 101 4.12 22.33 -5.09
CA ILE A 101 5.29 22.20 -5.99
C ILE A 101 5.85 20.78 -5.96
N ALA A 102 5.87 20.11 -4.80
CA ALA A 102 6.38 18.76 -4.63
C ALA A 102 5.51 17.67 -5.28
N VAL A 103 4.31 17.99 -5.79
CA VAL A 103 3.47 17.04 -6.55
C VAL A 103 4.18 16.60 -7.84
N ASP A 104 4.93 17.49 -8.50
CA ASP A 104 5.60 17.19 -9.76
C ASP A 104 6.99 16.56 -9.54
N SER A 105 7.25 15.43 -10.18
CA SER A 105 8.55 14.73 -10.08
C SER A 105 9.74 15.58 -10.53
N VAL A 106 9.56 16.40 -11.58
CA VAL A 106 10.61 17.33 -12.06
C VAL A 106 10.96 18.37 -11.00
N ASN A 107 9.96 18.87 -10.27
CA ASN A 107 10.15 19.86 -9.22
C ASN A 107 10.80 19.23 -7.98
N ARG A 108 10.42 18.00 -7.61
CA ARG A 108 11.10 17.24 -6.53
C ARG A 108 12.59 17.05 -6.78
N LYS A 109 12.97 16.70 -8.01
CA LYS A 109 14.38 16.60 -8.44
C LYS A 109 15.11 17.93 -8.27
N LYS A 110 14.49 19.04 -8.67
CA LYS A 110 15.08 20.38 -8.51
C LYS A 110 15.25 20.75 -7.04
N LEU A 111 14.21 20.56 -6.22
CA LEU A 111 14.28 20.77 -4.76
C LEU A 111 15.43 19.97 -4.13
N ALA A 112 15.61 18.71 -4.55
CA ALA A 112 16.63 17.82 -4.01
C ALA A 112 18.06 18.23 -4.37
N GLN A 113 18.23 19.04 -5.42
CA GLN A 113 19.51 19.57 -5.88
C GLN A 113 19.81 20.95 -5.30
N SER A 114 18.79 21.80 -5.16
CA SER A 114 18.98 23.21 -4.77
C SER A 114 18.75 23.50 -3.29
N GLU A 115 17.96 22.69 -2.58
CA GLU A 115 17.49 23.00 -1.21
C GLU A 115 17.80 21.86 -0.22
N PRO A 116 19.08 21.64 0.15
CA PRO A 116 19.50 20.50 0.98
C PRO A 116 18.99 20.53 2.43
N ARG A 117 18.43 21.66 2.88
CA ARG A 117 17.84 21.80 4.23
C ARG A 117 16.31 21.76 4.22
N LEU A 118 15.69 21.53 3.07
CA LEU A 118 14.22 21.53 2.95
C LEU A 118 13.57 20.53 3.88
N VAL A 119 14.06 19.28 3.89
CA VAL A 119 13.51 18.21 4.73
C VAL A 119 13.62 18.57 6.21
N GLN A 120 14.79 19.03 6.66
CA GLN A 120 14.99 19.45 8.06
C GLN A 120 14.08 20.62 8.45
N ASN A 121 13.91 21.62 7.57
CA ASN A 121 13.02 22.75 7.82
C ASN A 121 11.57 22.29 7.97
N LEU A 122 11.08 21.42 7.07
CA LEU A 122 9.73 20.87 7.15
C LEU A 122 9.54 20.02 8.40
N ILE A 123 10.52 19.20 8.79
CA ILE A 123 10.46 18.45 10.05
C ILE A 123 10.29 19.39 11.24
N GLY A 124 11.05 20.48 11.31
CA GLY A 124 10.88 21.50 12.35
C GLY A 124 9.49 22.15 12.35
N LEU A 125 8.87 22.34 11.18
CA LEU A 125 7.52 22.89 11.07
C LEU A 125 6.42 21.96 11.59
N MET A 126 6.66 20.64 11.68
CA MET A 126 5.73 19.75 12.36
C MET A 126 5.61 20.08 13.85
N GLU A 127 6.57 20.77 14.44
CA GLU A 127 6.56 21.24 15.84
C GLU A 127 6.01 22.67 16.02
N SER A 128 5.56 23.31 14.93
CA SER A 128 4.94 24.65 15.00
C SER A 128 3.74 24.69 15.96
N GLY A 129 3.49 25.81 16.63
CA GLY A 129 2.29 25.99 17.45
C GLY A 129 0.98 26.03 16.65
N SER A 130 1.04 26.00 15.32
CA SER A 130 -0.10 26.13 14.42
C SER A 130 -0.44 24.80 13.75
N LEU A 131 -1.61 24.24 14.06
CA LEU A 131 -2.07 22.95 13.49
C LEU A 131 -2.09 22.96 11.96
N LYS A 132 -2.51 24.09 11.33
CA LYS A 132 -2.52 24.21 9.87
C LYS A 132 -1.12 24.14 9.26
N VAL A 133 -0.10 24.65 9.95
CA VAL A 133 1.30 24.56 9.48
C VAL A 133 1.81 23.13 9.67
N GLN A 134 1.53 22.51 10.80
CA GLN A 134 1.90 21.11 11.05
C GLN A 134 1.34 20.17 9.97
N CYS A 135 0.04 20.30 9.63
CA CYS A 135 -0.61 19.53 8.56
C CYS A 135 0.11 19.71 7.23
N GLN A 136 0.30 20.97 6.81
CA GLN A 136 0.90 21.26 5.50
C GLN A 136 2.36 20.82 5.43
N SER A 137 3.07 20.82 6.56
CA SER A 137 4.42 20.29 6.60
C SER A 137 4.46 18.77 6.39
N ALA A 138 3.59 18.02 7.09
CA ALA A 138 3.46 16.58 6.89
C ALA A 138 3.02 16.23 5.46
N LEU A 139 2.10 17.00 4.86
CA LEU A 139 1.70 16.84 3.46
C LEU A 139 2.83 17.15 2.47
N ALA A 140 3.64 18.18 2.73
CA ALA A 140 4.80 18.48 1.92
C ALA A 140 5.81 17.32 1.96
N LEU A 141 6.09 16.80 3.16
CA LEU A 141 6.96 15.63 3.34
C LEU A 141 6.40 14.39 2.67
N ARG A 142 5.09 14.14 2.73
CA ARG A 142 4.42 13.06 2.00
C ARG A 142 4.66 13.16 0.49
N ASN A 143 4.46 14.35 -0.09
CA ASN A 143 4.65 14.57 -1.53
C ASN A 143 6.11 14.41 -1.93
N LEU A 144 7.05 14.87 -1.11
CA LEU A 144 8.48 14.62 -1.32
C LEU A 144 8.80 13.12 -1.27
N ALA A 145 8.25 12.40 -0.29
CA ALA A 145 8.41 10.96 -0.10
C ALA A 145 7.79 10.09 -1.22
N SER A 146 7.18 10.69 -2.25
CA SER A 146 6.91 9.99 -3.51
C SER A 146 8.18 9.58 -4.25
N ASP A 147 9.34 10.17 -3.94
CA ASP A 147 10.64 9.72 -4.46
C ASP A 147 11.47 9.04 -3.36
N GLU A 148 12.11 7.93 -3.73
CA GLU A 148 12.96 7.09 -2.86
C GLU A 148 13.97 7.88 -2.03
N LYS A 149 14.66 8.84 -2.67
CA LYS A 149 15.66 9.69 -2.00
C LYS A 149 15.08 10.38 -0.76
N TYR A 150 13.87 10.92 -0.86
CA TYR A 150 13.24 11.63 0.25
C TYR A 150 12.68 10.68 1.31
N GLN A 151 12.24 9.48 0.93
CA GLN A 151 11.81 8.45 1.90
C GLN A 151 12.95 8.18 2.89
N ILE A 152 14.16 7.99 2.40
CA ILE A 152 15.35 7.77 3.24
C ILE A 152 15.77 9.05 3.97
N GLU A 153 15.77 10.20 3.29
CA GLU A 153 16.22 11.47 3.85
C GLU A 153 15.36 11.93 5.04
N ILE A 154 14.04 11.69 5.00
CA ILE A 154 13.11 12.01 6.10
C ILE A 154 13.49 11.23 7.37
N VAL A 155 13.77 9.93 7.25
CA VAL A 155 14.18 9.10 8.40
C VAL A 155 15.56 9.51 8.90
N ARG A 156 16.53 9.71 7.99
CA ARG A 156 17.89 10.18 8.34
C ARG A 156 17.89 11.55 9.03
N SER A 157 16.92 12.40 8.70
CA SER A 157 16.76 13.73 9.30
C SER A 157 15.92 13.73 10.58
N ASN A 158 15.69 12.56 11.18
CA ASN A 158 14.91 12.38 12.41
C ASN A 158 13.44 12.84 12.30
N GLY A 159 12.80 12.54 11.16
CA GLY A 159 11.39 12.88 10.91
C GLY A 159 10.37 11.96 11.60
N LEU A 160 10.78 10.78 12.07
CA LEU A 160 9.88 9.79 12.66
C LEU A 160 9.24 10.26 13.99
N PRO A 161 9.96 10.82 14.98
CA PRO A 161 9.33 11.21 16.25
C PRO A 161 8.24 12.30 16.09
N PRO A 162 8.43 13.37 15.29
CA PRO A 162 7.36 14.33 15.04
C PRO A 162 6.16 13.70 14.31
N LEU A 163 6.40 12.83 13.31
CA LEU A 163 5.32 12.12 12.61
C LEU A 163 4.50 11.25 13.58
N LEU A 164 5.16 10.52 14.48
CA LEU A 164 4.48 9.71 15.49
C LEU A 164 3.62 10.57 16.43
N ARG A 165 4.11 11.74 16.84
CA ARG A 165 3.34 12.68 17.65
C ARG A 165 2.09 13.18 16.90
N LEU A 166 2.21 13.49 15.62
CA LEU A 166 1.07 13.91 14.79
C LEU A 166 0.06 12.78 14.60
N LEU A 167 0.53 11.54 14.45
CA LEU A 167 -0.31 10.34 14.32
C LEU A 167 -1.16 10.09 15.57
N ARG A 168 -0.65 10.44 16.75
CA ARG A 168 -1.34 10.35 18.05
C ARG A 168 -2.15 11.60 18.42
N SER A 169 -2.34 12.52 17.48
CA SER A 169 -3.14 13.73 17.69
C SER A 169 -4.63 13.40 17.84
N SER A 170 -5.39 14.27 18.49
CA SER A 170 -6.87 14.21 18.46
C SER A 170 -7.48 14.97 17.28
N PHE A 171 -6.65 15.60 16.45
CA PHE A 171 -7.10 16.39 15.30
C PHE A 171 -6.92 15.60 14.01
N LEU A 172 -8.03 15.07 13.48
CA LEU A 172 -8.06 14.16 12.34
C LEU A 172 -7.20 14.58 11.12
N PRO A 173 -7.19 15.85 10.68
CA PRO A 173 -6.33 16.26 9.56
C PRO A 173 -4.83 16.07 9.81
N LEU A 174 -4.36 16.14 11.06
CA LEU A 174 -2.96 15.81 11.39
C LEU A 174 -2.70 14.32 11.31
N ILE A 175 -3.63 13.52 11.85
CA ILE A 175 -3.54 12.06 11.81
C ILE A 175 -3.46 11.59 10.35
N LEU A 176 -4.38 12.05 9.50
CA LEU A 176 -4.41 11.73 8.06
C LEU A 176 -3.12 12.14 7.36
N SER A 177 -2.65 13.36 7.58
CA SER A 177 -1.42 13.86 6.95
C SER A 177 -0.19 13.06 7.39
N ALA A 178 -0.12 12.67 8.66
CA ALA A 178 0.97 11.87 9.21
C ALA A 178 0.92 10.41 8.72
N ALA A 179 -0.26 9.78 8.75
CA ALA A 179 -0.46 8.41 8.27
C ALA A 179 -0.08 8.28 6.79
N ALA A 180 -0.55 9.20 5.95
CA ALA A 180 -0.21 9.22 4.53
C ALA A 180 1.31 9.46 4.31
N CYS A 181 1.94 10.32 5.11
CA CYS A 181 3.38 10.56 5.03
C CYS A 181 4.18 9.31 5.42
N VAL A 182 3.82 8.64 6.53
CA VAL A 182 4.51 7.44 7.01
C VAL A 182 4.31 6.29 6.03
N ARG A 183 3.13 6.15 5.41
CA ARG A 183 2.90 5.19 4.33
C ARG A 183 3.93 5.37 3.21
N ASN A 184 4.10 6.58 2.68
CA ASN A 184 5.09 6.82 1.63
C ASN A 184 6.53 6.56 2.09
N VAL A 185 6.88 6.94 3.32
CA VAL A 185 8.21 6.70 3.89
C VAL A 185 8.48 5.20 4.09
N SER A 186 7.46 4.41 4.41
CA SER A 186 7.56 2.95 4.64
C SER A 186 7.78 2.13 3.37
N ILE A 187 7.58 2.71 2.18
CA ILE A 187 7.81 2.02 0.90
C ILE A 187 9.26 1.56 0.77
N HIS A 188 10.21 2.30 1.36
CA HIS A 188 11.63 1.96 1.27
C HIS A 188 12.02 0.89 2.31
N PRO A 189 12.62 -0.25 1.91
CA PRO A 189 12.96 -1.34 2.83
C PRO A 189 13.89 -0.94 3.98
N MET A 190 14.83 -0.02 3.77
CA MET A 190 15.72 0.46 4.85
C MET A 190 14.98 1.21 5.97
N ASN A 191 13.74 1.64 5.72
CA ASN A 191 12.94 2.38 6.70
C ASN A 191 12.03 1.46 7.52
N GLU A 192 11.87 0.18 7.16
CA GLU A 192 10.97 -0.74 7.86
C GLU A 192 11.31 -0.87 9.35
N SER A 193 12.56 -1.28 9.66
CA SER A 193 12.99 -1.45 11.05
C SER A 193 12.99 -0.12 11.83
N PRO A 194 13.53 1.00 11.29
CA PRO A 194 13.45 2.30 11.95
C PRO A 194 12.02 2.76 12.31
N ILE A 195 11.03 2.49 11.45
CA ILE A 195 9.63 2.83 11.73
C ILE A 195 9.08 1.96 12.87
N ILE A 196 9.37 0.66 12.86
CA ILE A 196 8.97 -0.26 13.93
C ILE A 196 9.62 0.13 15.26
N ASP A 197 10.94 0.31 15.27
CA ASP A 197 11.73 0.66 16.45
C ASP A 197 11.33 2.04 17.03
N ALA A 198 10.79 2.94 16.20
CA ALA A 198 10.23 4.22 16.63
C ALA A 198 8.84 4.09 17.30
N GLY A 199 8.20 2.92 17.28
CA GLY A 199 6.95 2.64 17.99
C GLY A 199 5.67 2.97 17.21
N PHE A 200 5.70 2.82 15.88
CA PHE A 200 4.55 3.08 15.01
C PHE A 200 3.49 1.98 14.98
N LEU A 201 3.83 0.73 15.34
CA LEU A 201 2.92 -0.42 15.18
C LEU A 201 1.57 -0.23 15.90
N HIS A 202 1.57 -0.04 17.22
CA HIS A 202 0.31 0.11 17.96
C HIS A 202 -0.54 1.31 17.51
N PRO A 203 0.03 2.52 17.30
CA PRO A 203 -0.74 3.62 16.72
C PRO A 203 -1.35 3.29 15.37
N LEU A 204 -0.62 2.65 14.44
CA LEU A 204 -1.17 2.26 13.14
C LEU A 204 -2.33 1.25 13.29
N ILE A 205 -2.20 0.28 14.20
CA ILE A 205 -3.25 -0.71 14.48
C ILE A 205 -4.49 -0.03 15.10
N GLU A 206 -4.30 0.93 15.99
CA GLU A 206 -5.39 1.73 16.58
C GLU A 206 -6.15 2.54 15.52
N LEU A 207 -5.45 3.07 14.51
CA LEU A 207 -6.08 3.80 13.40
C LEU A 207 -7.05 2.95 12.59
N LEU A 208 -6.89 1.61 12.56
CA LEU A 208 -7.82 0.71 11.88
C LEU A 208 -9.22 0.74 12.49
N SER A 209 -9.37 1.16 13.76
CA SER A 209 -10.68 1.32 14.42
C SER A 209 -11.48 2.55 13.98
N HIS A 210 -10.95 3.39 13.08
CA HIS A 210 -11.67 4.56 12.58
C HIS A 210 -12.59 4.16 11.42
N GLU A 211 -13.69 3.47 11.72
CA GLU A 211 -14.64 2.91 10.74
C GLU A 211 -15.24 3.96 9.79
N GLU A 212 -15.37 5.22 10.24
CA GLU A 212 -15.90 6.31 9.43
C GLU A 212 -14.87 6.89 8.44
N ASN A 213 -13.61 6.45 8.48
CA ASN A 213 -12.52 7.02 7.68
C ASN A 213 -11.72 5.95 6.92
N GLU A 214 -12.27 5.57 5.77
CA GLU A 214 -11.68 4.62 4.83
C GLU A 214 -10.24 4.97 4.43
N GLU A 215 -9.97 6.26 4.12
CA GLU A 215 -8.63 6.71 3.72
C GLU A 215 -7.61 6.48 4.83
N LEU A 216 -7.97 6.77 6.08
CA LEU A 216 -7.12 6.56 7.24
C LEU A 216 -6.82 5.08 7.48
N GLN A 217 -7.85 4.23 7.37
CA GLN A 217 -7.68 2.78 7.48
C GLN A 217 -6.72 2.25 6.40
N CYS A 218 -6.94 2.63 5.14
CA CYS A 218 -6.07 2.28 4.01
C CYS A 218 -4.62 2.71 4.24
N HIS A 219 -4.37 3.95 4.69
CA HIS A 219 -3.01 4.40 4.97
C HIS A 219 -2.34 3.57 6.07
N ALA A 220 -3.08 3.25 7.13
CA ALA A 220 -2.56 2.48 8.26
C ALA A 220 -2.21 1.04 7.88
N ILE A 221 -3.14 0.31 7.25
CA ILE A 221 -2.91 -1.10 6.88
C ILE A 221 -1.86 -1.24 5.77
N SER A 222 -1.84 -0.31 4.80
CA SER A 222 -0.84 -0.30 3.73
C SER A 222 0.57 -0.02 4.29
N THR A 223 0.66 0.80 5.35
CA THR A 223 1.93 0.97 6.09
C THR A 223 2.35 -0.33 6.76
N LEU A 224 1.46 -1.02 7.49
CA LEU A 224 1.77 -2.30 8.14
C LEU A 224 2.23 -3.36 7.11
N ARG A 225 1.57 -3.44 5.95
CA ARG A 225 1.98 -4.31 4.85
C ARG A 225 3.40 -4.02 4.36
N ASN A 226 3.75 -2.74 4.15
CA ASN A 226 5.10 -2.37 3.72
C ASN A 226 6.16 -2.78 4.77
N LEU A 227 5.86 -2.61 6.06
CA LEU A 227 6.75 -3.00 7.15
C LEU A 227 6.95 -4.53 7.25
N ALA A 228 5.97 -5.32 6.79
CA ALA A 228 6.02 -6.78 6.78
C ALA A 228 6.79 -7.37 5.58
N ALA A 229 7.10 -6.56 4.55
CA ALA A 229 7.50 -7.06 3.24
C ALA A 229 8.83 -7.84 3.25
N SER A 230 9.85 -7.34 3.97
CA SER A 230 11.22 -7.84 3.77
C SER A 230 11.77 -8.71 4.91
N SER A 231 11.32 -8.54 6.16
CA SER A 231 11.99 -9.12 7.33
C SER A 231 11.07 -9.97 8.20
N GLU A 232 11.51 -11.20 8.52
CA GLU A 232 10.81 -12.11 9.45
C GLU A 232 10.65 -11.51 10.85
N ARG A 233 11.68 -10.80 11.34
CA ARG A 233 11.59 -10.05 12.61
C ARG A 233 10.46 -9.02 12.56
N ASN A 234 10.31 -8.32 11.44
CA ASN A 234 9.30 -7.28 11.33
C ASN A 234 7.89 -7.88 11.23
N LYS A 235 7.72 -8.97 10.47
CA LYS A 235 6.47 -9.73 10.43
C LYS A 235 6.07 -10.19 11.84
N ALA A 236 6.99 -10.81 12.59
CA ALA A 236 6.75 -11.23 13.96
C ALA A 236 6.32 -10.05 14.85
N ALA A 237 7.04 -8.93 14.80
CA ALA A 237 6.69 -7.74 15.58
C ALA A 237 5.30 -7.17 15.24
N ILE A 238 4.86 -7.26 13.98
CA ILE A 238 3.51 -6.82 13.54
C ILE A 238 2.43 -7.74 14.11
N ILE A 239 2.66 -9.06 14.08
CA ILE A 239 1.74 -10.03 14.68
C ILE A 239 1.68 -9.83 16.20
N ASP A 240 2.83 -9.77 16.88
CA ASP A 240 2.94 -9.55 18.32
C ASP A 240 2.29 -8.24 18.79
N ALA A 241 2.24 -7.22 17.92
CA ALA A 241 1.59 -5.95 18.20
C ALA A 241 0.04 -6.01 18.13
N GLY A 242 -0.53 -7.13 17.67
CA GLY A 242 -1.97 -7.35 17.60
C GLY A 242 -2.61 -7.02 16.25
N ALA A 243 -1.83 -6.95 15.16
CA ALA A 243 -2.35 -6.53 13.86
C ALA A 243 -3.31 -7.56 13.26
N VAL A 244 -3.03 -8.86 13.44
CA VAL A 244 -3.81 -9.94 12.83
C VAL A 244 -5.18 -10.09 13.50
N GLU A 245 -5.24 -9.97 14.83
CA GLU A 245 -6.48 -9.92 15.59
C GLU A 245 -7.34 -8.75 15.11
N ARG A 246 -6.73 -7.57 14.96
CA ARG A 246 -7.45 -6.39 14.47
C ARG A 246 -7.96 -6.57 13.04
N ILE A 247 -7.19 -7.19 12.15
CA ILE A 247 -7.66 -7.53 10.79
C ILE A 247 -8.84 -8.49 10.87
N LYS A 248 -8.73 -9.56 11.67
CA LYS A 248 -9.80 -10.55 11.83
C LYS A 248 -11.12 -9.93 12.28
N ASP A 249 -11.07 -9.02 13.24
CA ASP A 249 -12.26 -8.36 13.78
C ASP A 249 -12.96 -7.45 12.77
N LEU A 250 -12.23 -6.88 11.80
CA LEU A 250 -12.71 -5.81 10.93
C LEU A 250 -12.95 -6.25 9.48
N VAL A 251 -12.17 -7.19 8.95
CA VAL A 251 -12.04 -7.41 7.49
C VAL A 251 -13.37 -7.76 6.83
N LEU A 252 -14.31 -8.40 7.52
CA LEU A 252 -15.63 -8.74 6.97
C LEU A 252 -16.64 -7.57 6.96
N HIS A 253 -16.31 -6.44 7.59
CA HIS A 253 -17.23 -5.33 7.84
C HIS A 253 -16.73 -3.95 7.34
N VAL A 254 -15.58 -3.90 6.69
CA VAL A 254 -14.98 -2.68 6.14
C VAL A 254 -15.24 -2.53 4.62
N PRO A 255 -15.10 -1.32 4.04
CA PRO A 255 -15.21 -1.11 2.60
C PRO A 255 -14.21 -1.97 1.78
N LEU A 256 -14.56 -2.26 0.52
CA LEU A 256 -13.75 -3.12 -0.36
C LEU A 256 -12.30 -2.68 -0.53
N SER A 257 -12.03 -1.37 -0.53
CA SER A 257 -10.68 -0.80 -0.58
C SER A 257 -9.84 -1.19 0.64
N VAL A 258 -10.42 -1.12 1.84
CA VAL A 258 -9.77 -1.52 3.09
C VAL A 258 -9.61 -3.04 3.14
N GLN A 259 -10.62 -3.80 2.67
CA GLN A 259 -10.51 -5.26 2.54
C GLN A 259 -9.35 -5.67 1.64
N SER A 260 -9.18 -5.00 0.49
CA SER A 260 -8.08 -5.29 -0.45
C SER A 260 -6.73 -5.12 0.23
N GLU A 261 -6.53 -4.03 0.97
CA GLU A 261 -5.26 -3.80 1.66
C GLU A 261 -5.06 -4.71 2.89
N MET A 262 -6.12 -5.03 3.63
CA MET A 262 -6.06 -5.99 4.75
C MET A 262 -5.68 -7.40 4.27
N THR A 263 -6.34 -7.88 3.22
CA THR A 263 -6.03 -9.21 2.65
C THR A 263 -4.63 -9.24 2.04
N ALA A 264 -4.18 -8.16 1.39
CA ALA A 264 -2.81 -8.03 0.91
C ALA A 264 -1.78 -8.07 2.06
N CYS A 265 -2.06 -7.41 3.18
CA CYS A 265 -1.23 -7.47 4.37
C CYS A 265 -1.15 -8.90 4.92
N THR A 266 -2.29 -9.58 5.05
CA THR A 266 -2.34 -10.98 5.52
C THR A 266 -1.59 -11.92 4.58
N ALA A 267 -1.70 -11.74 3.26
CA ALA A 267 -0.96 -12.54 2.28
C ALA A 267 0.56 -12.39 2.42
N VAL A 268 1.05 -11.17 2.71
CA VAL A 268 2.48 -10.91 2.97
C VAL A 268 2.94 -11.55 4.28
N LEU A 269 2.12 -11.50 5.33
CA LEU A 269 2.44 -12.17 6.60
C LEU A 269 2.49 -13.69 6.43
N ALA A 270 1.57 -14.27 5.65
CA ALA A 270 1.49 -15.70 5.36
C ALA A 270 2.69 -16.27 4.57
N LEU A 271 3.54 -15.41 3.97
CA LEU A 271 4.80 -15.85 3.34
C LEU A 271 5.87 -16.29 4.35
N SER A 272 5.70 -15.96 5.63
CA SER A 272 6.61 -16.39 6.69
C SER A 272 6.32 -17.83 7.08
N GLU A 273 7.24 -18.75 6.79
CA GLU A 273 7.16 -20.14 7.24
C GLU A 273 7.06 -20.25 8.77
N ASP A 274 7.88 -19.48 9.49
CA ASP A 274 7.97 -19.54 10.96
C ASP A 274 6.70 -19.02 11.67
N LEU A 275 5.90 -18.18 11.00
CA LEU A 275 4.71 -17.54 11.59
C LEU A 275 3.39 -18.20 11.15
N LYS A 276 3.39 -19.17 10.22
CA LYS A 276 2.17 -19.88 9.81
C LYS A 276 1.42 -20.51 10.98
N PRO A 277 2.07 -21.23 11.93
CA PRO A 277 1.34 -21.84 13.05
C PRO A 277 0.57 -20.81 13.86
N GLN A 278 1.21 -19.66 14.16
CA GLN A 278 0.58 -18.58 14.90
C GLN A 278 -0.61 -17.97 14.14
N LEU A 279 -0.48 -17.73 12.83
CA LEU A 279 -1.56 -17.20 12.00
C LEU A 279 -2.76 -18.17 11.93
N LEU A 280 -2.48 -19.48 11.83
CA LEU A 280 -3.50 -20.53 11.82
C LEU A 280 -4.21 -20.64 13.17
N ASP A 281 -3.47 -20.63 14.28
CA ASP A 281 -4.01 -20.66 15.65
C ASP A 281 -4.90 -19.44 15.96
N MET A 282 -4.61 -18.30 15.34
CA MET A 282 -5.44 -17.10 15.45
C MET A 282 -6.78 -17.21 14.71
N GLY A 283 -6.98 -18.26 13.91
CA GLY A 283 -8.20 -18.52 13.14
C GLY A 283 -8.33 -17.65 11.90
N ILE A 284 -7.22 -17.23 11.28
CA ILE A 284 -7.27 -16.31 10.14
C ILE A 284 -8.02 -16.91 8.93
N CYS A 285 -8.01 -18.23 8.77
CA CYS A 285 -8.72 -18.91 7.69
C CYS A 285 -10.24 -18.67 7.74
N GLU A 286 -10.82 -18.51 8.94
CA GLU A 286 -12.26 -18.30 9.12
C GLU A 286 -12.75 -17.01 8.44
N VAL A 287 -11.90 -15.97 8.40
CA VAL A 287 -12.24 -14.69 7.77
C VAL A 287 -11.75 -14.58 6.33
N LEU A 288 -10.70 -15.32 5.94
CA LEU A 288 -10.21 -15.32 4.56
C LEU A 288 -11.14 -16.11 3.62
N LEU A 289 -11.72 -17.22 4.09
CA LEU A 289 -12.56 -18.07 3.24
C LEU A 289 -13.79 -17.36 2.66
N PRO A 290 -14.59 -16.59 3.43
CA PRO A 290 -15.68 -15.79 2.86
C PRO A 290 -15.21 -14.76 1.84
N LEU A 291 -13.99 -14.21 2.00
CA LEU A 291 -13.44 -13.18 1.11
C LEU A 291 -12.99 -13.73 -0.25
N THR A 292 -12.85 -15.06 -0.38
CA THR A 292 -12.64 -15.71 -1.68
C THR A 292 -13.88 -15.61 -2.61
N ASP A 293 -15.04 -15.26 -2.07
CA ASP A 293 -16.28 -14.98 -2.82
C ASP A 293 -16.57 -13.47 -2.93
N SER A 294 -15.57 -12.62 -2.67
CA SER A 294 -15.71 -11.16 -2.76
C SER A 294 -15.99 -10.70 -4.19
N PRO A 295 -16.79 -9.63 -4.41
CA PRO A 295 -16.92 -9.02 -5.73
C PRO A 295 -15.63 -8.33 -6.24
N SER A 296 -14.61 -8.17 -5.38
CA SER A 296 -13.32 -7.59 -5.75
C SER A 296 -12.31 -8.68 -6.06
N ILE A 297 -11.81 -8.70 -7.30
CA ILE A 297 -10.77 -9.64 -7.77
C ILE A 297 -9.50 -9.55 -6.90
N GLU A 298 -9.11 -8.35 -6.46
CA GLU A 298 -7.97 -8.17 -5.58
C GLU A 298 -8.18 -8.85 -4.22
N VAL A 299 -9.37 -8.70 -3.63
CA VAL A 299 -9.71 -9.31 -2.34
C VAL A 299 -9.76 -10.84 -2.48
N GLN A 300 -10.36 -11.35 -3.55
CA GLN A 300 -10.39 -12.79 -3.84
C GLN A 300 -8.97 -13.36 -3.99
N GLY A 301 -8.16 -12.74 -4.86
CA GLY A 301 -6.80 -13.19 -5.15
C GLY A 301 -5.89 -13.14 -3.93
N ASN A 302 -5.90 -12.03 -3.18
CA ASN A 302 -5.09 -11.90 -1.97
C ASN A 302 -5.51 -12.90 -0.87
N SER A 303 -6.82 -13.13 -0.70
CA SER A 303 -7.32 -14.09 0.28
C SER A 303 -6.92 -15.52 -0.09
N ALA A 304 -7.07 -15.88 -1.37
CA ALA A 304 -6.66 -17.19 -1.87
C ALA A 304 -5.14 -17.39 -1.80
N ALA A 305 -4.34 -16.38 -2.14
CA ALA A 305 -2.89 -16.42 -2.00
C ALA A 305 -2.47 -16.59 -0.53
N ALA A 306 -3.11 -15.89 0.40
CA ALA A 306 -2.87 -16.08 1.83
C ALA A 306 -3.19 -17.51 2.27
N LEU A 307 -4.35 -18.05 1.88
CA LEU A 307 -4.76 -19.43 2.21
C LEU A 307 -3.79 -20.48 1.64
N GLY A 308 -3.37 -20.33 0.39
CA GLY A 308 -2.40 -21.24 -0.23
C GLY A 308 -1.01 -21.14 0.43
N ASN A 309 -0.55 -19.93 0.75
CA ASN A 309 0.72 -19.76 1.47
C ASN A 309 0.67 -20.43 2.85
N LEU A 310 -0.44 -20.27 3.58
CA LEU A 310 -0.66 -20.92 4.86
C LEU A 310 -0.75 -22.46 4.76
N SER A 311 -1.23 -23.01 3.64
CA SER A 311 -1.33 -24.46 3.46
C SER A 311 0.00 -25.09 3.06
N SER A 312 0.95 -24.32 2.51
CA SER A 312 2.28 -24.83 2.18
C SER A 312 3.09 -25.08 3.44
N LYS A 313 3.61 -26.30 3.62
CA LYS A 313 4.54 -26.69 4.71
C LYS A 313 4.09 -26.29 6.11
N ALA A 314 2.79 -26.36 6.41
CA ALA A 314 2.30 -26.15 7.76
C ALA A 314 2.67 -27.34 8.66
N ASP A 315 2.94 -27.10 9.94
CA ASP A 315 3.19 -28.19 10.90
C ASP A 315 1.88 -28.84 11.39
N ASP A 316 0.80 -28.07 11.47
CA ASP A 316 -0.53 -28.53 11.87
C ASP A 316 -1.60 -28.12 10.84
N TYR A 317 -2.31 -29.13 10.33
CA TYR A 317 -3.39 -28.97 9.35
C TYR A 317 -4.79 -29.07 9.97
N SER A 318 -4.91 -29.27 11.29
CA SER A 318 -6.17 -29.25 12.03
C SER A 318 -7.00 -27.97 11.76
N PRO A 319 -6.39 -26.78 11.64
CA PRO A 319 -7.12 -25.56 11.28
C PRO A 319 -7.81 -25.64 9.91
N PHE A 320 -7.19 -26.28 8.91
CA PHE A 320 -7.80 -26.48 7.58
C PHE A 320 -8.96 -27.48 7.62
N ASN A 321 -8.83 -28.56 8.40
CA ASN A 321 -9.92 -29.51 8.62
C ASN A 321 -11.12 -28.84 9.31
N ALA A 322 -10.88 -28.00 10.31
CA ALA A 322 -11.93 -27.29 11.04
C ALA A 322 -12.77 -26.37 10.14
N VAL A 323 -12.16 -25.82 9.08
CA VAL A 323 -12.81 -24.91 8.14
C VAL A 323 -13.18 -25.55 6.79
N TRP A 324 -13.17 -26.88 6.68
CA TRP A 324 -13.41 -27.57 5.40
C TRP A 324 -14.74 -27.18 4.75
N GLU A 325 -15.84 -27.20 5.50
CA GLU A 325 -17.21 -26.88 5.01
C GLU A 325 -17.71 -25.49 5.43
N LYS A 326 -17.01 -24.83 6.36
CA LYS A 326 -17.49 -23.61 7.03
C LYS A 326 -16.34 -22.64 7.29
N PRO A 327 -16.58 -21.33 7.35
CA PRO A 327 -17.82 -20.63 6.97
C PRO A 327 -17.97 -20.49 5.44
N ALA A 328 -19.16 -20.13 4.96
CA ALA A 328 -19.43 -19.81 3.54
C ALA A 328 -19.00 -20.90 2.52
N GLY A 329 -19.27 -22.18 2.85
CA GLY A 329 -18.84 -23.34 2.07
C GLY A 329 -17.41 -23.79 2.36
N GLY A 330 -16.68 -23.07 3.22
CA GLY A 330 -15.37 -23.44 3.74
C GLY A 330 -14.28 -23.52 2.67
N LEU A 331 -13.22 -24.24 3.02
CA LEU A 331 -12.11 -24.54 2.13
C LEU A 331 -12.58 -25.29 0.87
N HIS A 332 -13.54 -26.21 1.03
CA HIS A 332 -14.16 -26.94 -0.08
C HIS A 332 -14.79 -26.00 -1.11
N GLY A 333 -15.68 -25.11 -0.66
CA GLY A 333 -16.39 -24.18 -1.53
C GLY A 333 -15.45 -23.18 -2.22
N TYR A 334 -14.40 -22.73 -1.54
CA TYR A 334 -13.33 -21.93 -2.14
C TYR A 334 -12.64 -22.68 -3.28
N LEU A 335 -12.18 -23.91 -3.03
CA LEU A 335 -11.46 -24.71 -4.03
C LEU A 335 -12.34 -24.99 -5.25
N VAL A 336 -13.61 -25.35 -5.05
CA VAL A 336 -14.57 -25.54 -6.13
C VAL A 336 -14.72 -24.29 -6.98
N ARG A 337 -15.03 -23.13 -6.37
CA ARG A 337 -15.24 -21.86 -7.09
C ARG A 337 -14.02 -21.47 -7.92
N PHE A 338 -12.82 -21.64 -7.38
CA PHE A 338 -11.59 -21.24 -8.07
C PHE A 338 -11.20 -22.21 -9.20
N LEU A 339 -11.44 -23.51 -9.04
CA LEU A 339 -11.24 -24.48 -10.13
C LEU A 339 -12.23 -24.26 -11.29
N GLU A 340 -13.48 -23.88 -10.96
CA GLU A 340 -14.53 -23.54 -11.93
C GLU A 340 -14.30 -22.20 -12.66
N SER A 341 -13.43 -21.33 -12.13
CA SER A 341 -13.18 -20.01 -12.70
C SER A 341 -12.60 -20.08 -14.11
N ASP A 342 -12.92 -19.11 -14.97
CA ASP A 342 -12.23 -18.95 -16.26
C ASP A 342 -10.85 -18.28 -16.13
N ASP A 343 -10.48 -17.79 -14.94
CA ASP A 343 -9.19 -17.16 -14.67
C ASP A 343 -8.12 -18.22 -14.34
N THR A 344 -7.10 -18.30 -15.19
CA THR A 344 -5.98 -19.24 -15.03
C THR A 344 -5.18 -19.01 -13.75
N THR A 345 -5.13 -17.78 -13.25
CA THR A 345 -4.49 -17.45 -11.96
C THR A 345 -5.25 -18.10 -10.82
N PHE A 346 -6.58 -18.01 -10.82
CA PHE A 346 -7.41 -18.60 -9.78
C PHE A 346 -7.38 -20.13 -9.82
N GLN A 347 -7.44 -20.70 -11.02
CA GLN A 347 -7.26 -22.15 -11.21
C GLN A 347 -5.90 -22.61 -10.69
N HIS A 348 -4.82 -21.90 -11.03
CA HIS A 348 -3.46 -22.21 -10.57
C HIS A 348 -3.36 -22.18 -9.03
N ILE A 349 -3.85 -21.11 -8.39
CA ILE A 349 -3.83 -20.99 -6.92
C ILE A 349 -4.61 -22.14 -6.26
N ALA A 350 -5.77 -22.52 -6.78
CA ALA A 350 -6.57 -23.61 -6.21
C ALA A 350 -5.92 -24.99 -6.39
N VAL A 351 -5.40 -25.29 -7.59
CA VAL A 351 -4.68 -26.55 -7.85
C VAL A 351 -3.43 -26.62 -6.99
N TRP A 352 -2.66 -25.52 -6.89
CA TRP A 352 -1.50 -25.46 -6.03
C TRP A 352 -1.86 -25.66 -4.56
N THR A 353 -2.93 -25.02 -4.07
CA THR A 353 -3.43 -25.20 -2.71
C THR A 353 -3.83 -26.66 -2.44
N LEU A 354 -4.52 -27.32 -3.38
CA LEU A 354 -4.85 -28.75 -3.28
C LEU A 354 -3.60 -29.62 -3.16
N ILE A 355 -2.57 -29.37 -3.97
CA ILE A 355 -1.31 -30.09 -3.87
C ILE A 355 -0.69 -29.89 -2.49
N GLN A 356 -0.62 -28.66 -1.99
CA GLN A 356 -0.04 -28.42 -0.66
C GLN A 356 -0.81 -29.13 0.46
N LEU A 357 -2.14 -29.21 0.36
CA LEU A 357 -2.96 -29.95 1.32
C LEU A 357 -2.75 -31.47 1.21
N LEU A 358 -2.55 -32.02 0.01
CA LEU A 358 -2.31 -33.45 -0.19
C LEU A 358 -0.89 -33.87 0.19
N GLU A 359 0.12 -33.07 -0.17
CA GLU A 359 1.52 -33.30 0.20
C GLU A 359 1.78 -33.21 1.71
N SER A 360 0.82 -32.67 2.48
CA SER A 360 0.88 -32.67 3.93
C SER A 360 0.87 -34.07 4.56
N GLY A 361 0.34 -35.08 3.86
CA GLY A 361 0.08 -36.41 4.43
C GLY A 361 -1.05 -36.43 5.48
N ASN A 362 -1.84 -35.36 5.60
CA ASN A 362 -2.95 -35.30 6.54
C ASN A 362 -4.12 -36.14 6.03
N ARG A 363 -4.33 -37.31 6.67
CA ARG A 363 -5.34 -38.31 6.28
C ARG A 363 -6.77 -37.76 6.22
N ASP A 364 -7.14 -36.86 7.13
CA ASP A 364 -8.50 -36.30 7.15
C ASP A 364 -8.72 -35.38 5.93
N LEU A 365 -7.76 -34.53 5.58
CA LEU A 365 -7.82 -33.68 4.38
C LEU A 365 -7.81 -34.53 3.10
N GLU A 366 -6.93 -35.54 3.02
CA GLU A 366 -6.91 -36.47 1.89
C GLU A 366 -8.25 -37.19 1.73
N GLN A 367 -8.85 -37.64 2.84
CA GLN A 367 -10.16 -38.28 2.84
C GLN A 367 -11.24 -37.30 2.37
N HIS A 368 -11.28 -36.09 2.92
CA HIS A 368 -12.22 -35.05 2.49
C HIS A 368 -12.12 -34.74 0.98
N ILE A 369 -10.90 -34.66 0.44
CA ILE A 369 -10.67 -34.43 -1.01
C ILE A 369 -11.14 -35.63 -1.83
N ARG A 370 -10.79 -36.86 -1.41
CA ARG A 370 -11.17 -38.11 -2.09
C ARG A 370 -12.69 -38.34 -2.08
N GLU A 371 -13.36 -37.93 -1.02
CA GLU A 371 -14.81 -38.04 -0.85
C GLU A 371 -15.60 -36.95 -1.58
N SER A 372 -14.94 -36.01 -2.25
CA SER A 372 -15.59 -34.93 -3.00
C SER A 372 -15.63 -35.21 -4.51
N PRO A 373 -16.73 -35.76 -5.06
CA PRO A 373 -16.79 -36.11 -6.49
C PRO A 373 -16.65 -34.88 -7.39
N HIS A 374 -17.16 -33.74 -6.92
CA HIS A 374 -17.13 -32.49 -7.67
C HIS A 374 -15.71 -31.95 -7.82
N LEU A 375 -14.91 -31.92 -6.74
CA LEU A 375 -13.50 -31.52 -6.82
C LEU A 375 -12.71 -32.44 -7.77
N LEU A 376 -12.88 -33.75 -7.64
CA LEU A 376 -12.19 -34.72 -8.50
C LEU A 376 -12.59 -34.57 -9.98
N GLN A 377 -13.85 -34.27 -10.26
CA GLN A 377 -14.32 -34.00 -11.62
C GLN A 377 -13.65 -32.74 -12.19
N LEU A 378 -13.58 -31.64 -11.43
CA LEU A 378 -12.95 -30.40 -11.86
C LEU A 378 -11.45 -30.57 -12.12
N VAL A 379 -10.75 -31.27 -11.23
CA VAL A 379 -9.32 -31.59 -11.41
C VAL A 379 -9.10 -32.36 -12.72
N ARG A 380 -9.90 -33.41 -12.99
CA ARG A 380 -9.82 -34.18 -14.25
C ARG A 380 -10.13 -33.34 -15.49
N GLN A 381 -11.08 -32.42 -15.40
CA GLN A 381 -11.39 -31.51 -16.52
C GLN A 381 -10.19 -30.62 -16.86
N LEU A 382 -9.48 -30.10 -15.86
CA LEU A 382 -8.30 -29.26 -16.06
C LEU A 382 -7.13 -30.03 -16.71
N GLN A 383 -6.97 -31.33 -16.42
CA GLN A 383 -5.99 -32.17 -17.11
C GLN A 383 -6.25 -32.27 -18.61
N SER A 384 -7.53 -32.42 -19.00
CA SER A 384 -7.93 -32.63 -20.40
C SER A 384 -7.85 -31.38 -21.30
N ARG A 385 -7.60 -30.20 -20.72
CA ARG A 385 -7.48 -28.94 -21.49
C ARG A 385 -6.21 -28.87 -22.36
N GLU A 386 -5.25 -29.77 -22.16
CA GLU A 386 -4.04 -29.92 -23.01
C GLU A 386 -4.39 -30.22 -24.49
N ASP A 387 -5.48 -30.93 -24.75
CA ASP A 387 -5.82 -31.45 -26.09
C ASP A 387 -6.71 -30.52 -26.94
N GLY A 388 -7.32 -29.50 -26.34
CA GLY A 388 -8.37 -28.69 -26.98
C GLY A 388 -7.89 -27.46 -27.75
N SER A 389 -6.64 -27.02 -27.55
CA SER A 389 -6.16 -25.71 -28.06
C SER A 389 -5.12 -25.80 -29.19
N HIS A 390 -4.84 -26.98 -29.75
CA HIS A 390 -3.90 -27.14 -30.87
C HIS A 390 -4.64 -27.39 -32.19
N THR A 391 -5.24 -26.33 -32.73
CA THR A 391 -5.28 -26.15 -34.18
C THR A 391 -4.66 -24.81 -34.53
N ALA A 392 -3.57 -24.89 -35.30
CA ALA A 392 -2.88 -23.85 -36.05
C ALA A 392 -1.64 -23.19 -35.39
N GLU A 393 -0.49 -23.67 -35.90
CA GLU A 393 0.68 -22.89 -36.34
C GLU A 393 1.73 -22.41 -35.31
N GLU A 394 2.98 -22.86 -35.59
CA GLU A 394 4.28 -22.28 -35.21
C GLU A 394 4.71 -22.51 -33.73
N ASP A 395 5.95 -22.85 -33.37
CA ASP A 395 7.23 -22.66 -34.05
C ASP A 395 8.31 -23.62 -33.52
N VAL A 396 9.26 -23.94 -34.39
CA VAL A 396 10.50 -24.65 -34.08
C VAL A 396 11.54 -23.61 -33.67
N ASP A 397 11.71 -23.36 -32.38
CA ASP A 397 13.03 -23.00 -31.86
C ASP A 397 13.18 -23.37 -30.38
N GLY A 398 14.23 -24.12 -30.08
CA GLY A 398 14.52 -24.61 -28.75
C GLY A 398 15.35 -23.60 -27.97
N THR A 399 14.71 -22.80 -27.11
CA THR A 399 15.34 -22.20 -25.92
C THR A 399 14.23 -21.79 -24.93
N ASN A 400 14.30 -22.29 -23.68
CA ASN A 400 13.38 -22.05 -22.54
C ASN A 400 11.88 -22.20 -22.84
N GLN A 401 11.36 -23.43 -22.70
CA GLN A 401 9.91 -23.66 -22.63
C GLN A 401 9.39 -23.21 -21.26
N ASP A 402 9.09 -21.92 -21.11
CA ASP A 402 8.05 -21.52 -20.14
C ASP A 402 6.75 -22.21 -20.59
N LEU A 403 6.28 -23.16 -19.79
CA LEU A 403 4.99 -23.81 -20.01
C LEU A 403 3.92 -22.72 -20.02
N SER A 404 2.95 -22.79 -20.93
CA SER A 404 1.78 -21.91 -20.83
C SER A 404 1.10 -22.16 -19.47
N PRO A 405 0.46 -21.14 -18.86
CA PRO A 405 -0.22 -21.31 -17.57
C PRO A 405 -1.16 -22.51 -17.54
N GLU A 406 -1.84 -22.79 -18.65
CA GLU A 406 -2.76 -23.93 -18.80
C GLU A 406 -2.04 -25.27 -18.76
N ARG A 407 -0.82 -25.37 -19.34
CA ARG A 407 0.00 -26.58 -19.27
C ARG A 407 0.52 -26.82 -17.85
N GLU A 408 0.88 -25.77 -17.13
CA GLU A 408 1.29 -25.88 -15.73
C GLU A 408 0.10 -26.36 -14.87
N ILE A 409 -1.07 -25.76 -15.04
CA ILE A 409 -2.31 -26.18 -14.35
C ILE A 409 -2.64 -27.64 -14.65
N ALA A 410 -2.55 -28.08 -15.91
CA ALA A 410 -2.79 -29.48 -16.30
C ALA A 410 -1.76 -30.45 -15.68
N ALA A 411 -0.48 -30.06 -15.62
CA ALA A 411 0.57 -30.85 -14.98
C ALA A 411 0.34 -30.98 -13.47
N LEU A 412 0.02 -29.87 -12.78
CA LEU A 412 -0.31 -29.87 -11.37
C LEU A 412 -1.59 -30.70 -11.09
N SER A 413 -2.59 -30.62 -11.97
CA SER A 413 -3.83 -31.40 -11.86
C SER A 413 -3.61 -32.91 -12.02
N ARG A 414 -2.65 -33.33 -12.85
CA ARG A 414 -2.23 -34.75 -12.94
C ARG A 414 -1.58 -35.22 -11.65
N ARG A 415 -0.70 -34.40 -11.09
CA ARG A 415 -0.02 -34.69 -9.81
C ARG A 415 -0.99 -34.88 -8.64
N ILE A 416 -2.11 -34.15 -8.61
CA ILE A 416 -3.17 -34.36 -7.62
C ILE A 416 -3.74 -35.79 -7.72
N GLU A 417 -3.98 -36.29 -8.93
CA GLU A 417 -4.54 -37.62 -9.14
C GLU A 417 -3.52 -38.72 -8.80
N GLU A 418 -2.25 -38.51 -9.13
CA GLU A 418 -1.14 -39.39 -8.71
C GLU A 418 -1.11 -39.52 -7.17
N ILE A 419 -1.09 -38.41 -6.42
CA ILE A 419 -1.06 -38.46 -4.95
C ILE A 419 -2.30 -39.19 -4.37
N LEU A 420 -3.48 -39.02 -4.97
CA LEU A 420 -4.72 -39.59 -4.44
C LEU A 420 -4.91 -41.09 -4.72
N PHE A 421 -4.32 -41.62 -5.79
CA PHE A 421 -4.62 -42.98 -6.27
C PHE A 421 -3.40 -43.89 -6.50
N ASP A 422 -2.17 -43.40 -6.44
CA ASP A 422 -0.97 -44.21 -6.71
C ASP A 422 -0.48 -45.01 -5.46
N ASP A 423 -1.09 -44.79 -4.29
CA ASP A 423 -0.82 -45.55 -3.05
C ASP A 423 -1.54 -46.91 -2.96
N SER A 424 -2.24 -47.36 -4.02
CA SER A 424 -3.03 -48.62 -3.98
C SER A 424 -2.30 -49.90 -4.41
N ASP A 425 -1.02 -49.86 -4.80
CA ASP A 425 -0.29 -51.05 -5.29
C ASP A 425 0.75 -51.63 -4.30
N GLY A 426 0.78 -51.16 -3.04
CA GLY A 426 1.85 -51.48 -2.09
C GLY A 426 1.63 -52.61 -1.08
N ASP A 427 0.39 -52.97 -0.72
CA ASP A 427 0.13 -53.70 0.54
C ASP A 427 -0.82 -54.91 0.47
N ASP A 428 -1.00 -55.56 -0.69
CA ASP A 428 -1.83 -56.79 -0.77
C ASP A 428 -1.30 -57.91 -1.69
N GLU A 429 -0.01 -58.24 -1.61
CA GLU A 429 0.51 -59.54 -2.09
C GLU A 429 1.44 -60.20 -1.04
N GLY A 430 0.86 -60.62 0.08
CA GLY A 430 1.62 -61.23 1.18
C GLY A 430 0.92 -62.31 1.99
N ALA A 431 -0.20 -62.88 1.54
CA ALA A 431 -0.85 -63.99 2.25
C ALA A 431 -1.56 -64.95 1.30
N GLY A 432 -0.81 -65.84 0.65
CA GLY A 432 -1.44 -66.81 -0.25
C GLY A 432 -0.55 -67.86 -0.88
N ASN A 433 0.32 -68.55 -0.12
CA ASN A 433 0.61 -69.96 -0.39
C ASN A 433 1.57 -70.58 0.63
N THR A 434 1.08 -71.52 1.42
CA THR A 434 1.82 -72.77 1.67
C THR A 434 0.84 -73.86 2.05
N LYS A 435 1.00 -74.99 1.35
CA LYS A 435 0.32 -76.27 1.55
C LYS A 435 0.63 -76.90 2.89
#